data_AF-A0A653X8N0-F1
#
_entry.id   AF-A0A653X8N0-F1
#
_cell.length_a   1.000
_cell.length_b   1.000
_cell.length_c   1.000
_cell.angle_alpha   90.00
_cell.angle_beta   90.00
_cell.angle_gamma   90.00
#
_symmetry.space_group_name_H-M   'P 1'
#
loop_
_entity.id
_entity.type
_entity.pdbx_description
1 polymer ?
#
loop_
_entity_poly.entity_id
_entity_poly.type
_entity_poly.pdbx_seq_one_letter_code
_entity_poly.pdbx_strand_id
1 'polypeptide(L)'
;MFTTHRHAEIPLAPVFGEPYQLWRFVELEQHRPWFCVTLNIGKGRANWRTMYLVASEAELEQMLEGVAANAKVEDVQVITPARLNGTGAWQMEPLAELVRISDTDEKVLGYDLRTASGVIYSDRDHISSSDVERAQIYRSTIA
;
A
#
# COMPACT_ATOMS: atom_id res chain seq x y z
N MET A 1 5.87 1.15 -8.99
CA MET A 1 4.73 1.44 -9.90
C MET A 1 4.24 0.15 -10.53
N PHE A 2 2.92 -0.03 -10.66
CA PHE A 2 2.33 -1.11 -11.45
C PHE A 2 2.06 -0.64 -12.88
N THR A 3 2.50 -1.41 -13.86
CA THR A 3 2.30 -1.13 -15.29
C THR A 3 1.34 -2.14 -15.89
N THR A 4 0.37 -1.65 -16.66
CA THR A 4 -0.59 -2.48 -17.38
C THR A 4 -0.29 -2.46 -18.88
N HIS A 5 -0.27 -3.63 -19.51
CA HIS A 5 0.07 -3.76 -20.93
C HIS A 5 -1.13 -4.17 -21.74
N ARG A 6 -1.54 -3.42 -22.78
CA ARG A 6 -2.75 -3.70 -23.59
C ARG A 6 -3.00 -5.17 -23.96
N HIS A 7 -1.96 -5.95 -24.25
CA HIS A 7 -2.10 -7.38 -24.59
C HIS A 7 -2.55 -8.27 -23.41
N ALA A 8 -2.43 -7.77 -22.19
CA ALA A 8 -2.92 -8.37 -20.95
C ALA A 8 -4.34 -7.91 -20.58
N GLU A 9 -4.94 -6.98 -21.32
CA GLU A 9 -6.33 -6.55 -21.08
C GLU A 9 -7.28 -7.71 -21.38
N ILE A 10 -8.26 -7.93 -20.51
CA ILE A 10 -9.34 -8.89 -20.70
C ILE A 10 -10.53 -8.12 -21.25
N PRO A 11 -10.94 -8.36 -22.52
CA PRO A 11 -12.09 -7.68 -23.09
C PRO A 11 -13.37 -8.04 -22.33
N LEU A 12 -14.07 -7.03 -21.84
CA LEU A 12 -15.42 -7.18 -21.31
C LEU A 12 -16.44 -6.95 -22.42
N ALA A 13 -17.47 -7.80 -22.49
CA ALA A 13 -18.56 -7.57 -23.44
C ALA A 13 -19.26 -6.23 -23.10
N PRO A 14 -19.64 -5.41 -24.09
CA PRO A 14 -20.24 -4.09 -23.85
C PRO A 14 -21.50 -4.11 -22.97
N VAL A 15 -22.20 -5.25 -22.92
CA VAL A 15 -23.39 -5.47 -22.06
C VAL A 15 -23.07 -5.36 -20.57
N PHE A 16 -21.82 -5.56 -20.16
CA PHE A 16 -21.43 -5.41 -18.76
C PHE A 16 -21.31 -3.94 -18.36
N GLY A 17 -21.19 -3.00 -19.31
CA GLY A 17 -21.37 -1.57 -19.06
C GLY A 17 -20.55 -1.08 -17.86
N GLU A 18 -19.25 -1.34 -17.82
CA GLU A 18 -18.46 -1.10 -16.61
C GLU A 18 -17.48 0.08 -16.74
N PRO A 19 -17.26 0.84 -15.66
CA PRO A 19 -16.28 1.92 -15.59
C PRO A 19 -14.83 1.41 -15.38
N TYR A 20 -14.57 0.10 -15.48
CA TYR A 20 -13.27 -0.49 -15.17
C TYR A 20 -12.79 -1.46 -16.26
N GLN A 21 -11.46 -1.53 -16.43
CA GLN A 21 -10.79 -2.54 -17.24
C GLN A 21 -10.29 -3.70 -16.38
N LEU A 22 -10.29 -4.89 -16.96
CA LEU A 22 -9.73 -6.09 -16.34
C LEU A 22 -8.38 -6.41 -16.96
N TRP A 23 -7.43 -6.83 -16.13
CA TRP A 23 -6.08 -7.18 -16.54
C TRP A 23 -5.74 -8.60 -16.10
N ARG A 24 -5.12 -9.39 -16.97
CA ARG A 24 -4.64 -10.75 -16.68
C ARG A 24 -3.46 -10.75 -15.72
N PHE A 25 -2.61 -9.74 -15.84
CA PHE A 25 -1.47 -9.49 -14.98
C PHE A 25 -1.08 -8.02 -15.07
N VAL A 26 -0.31 -7.57 -14.07
CA VAL A 26 0.34 -6.27 -14.04
C VAL A 26 1.84 -6.50 -13.90
N GLU A 27 2.64 -5.63 -14.50
CA GLU A 27 4.09 -5.62 -14.33
C GLU A 27 4.44 -4.77 -13.10
N LEU A 28 5.42 -5.23 -12.33
CA LEU A 28 6.05 -4.46 -11.25
C LEU A 28 7.46 -4.07 -11.68
N GLU A 29 7.60 -2.89 -12.29
CA GLU A 29 8.88 -2.41 -12.83
C GLU A 29 9.87 -2.03 -11.73
N GLN A 30 9.37 -1.50 -10.61
CA GLN A 30 10.20 -1.02 -9.51
C GLN A 30 10.26 -2.07 -8.40
N HIS A 31 11.47 -2.54 -8.10
CA HIS A 31 11.74 -3.48 -7.01
C HIS A 31 11.77 -2.73 -5.66
N ARG A 32 10.65 -2.14 -5.28
CA ARG A 32 10.37 -1.44 -4.02
C ARG A 32 9.22 -2.12 -3.27
N PRO A 33 9.01 -1.81 -1.97
CA PRO A 33 7.82 -2.28 -1.27
C PRO A 33 6.53 -1.90 -2.01
N TRP A 34 5.54 -2.79 -1.94
CA TRP A 34 4.17 -2.53 -2.37
C TRP A 34 3.21 -3.19 -1.39
N PHE A 35 1.93 -2.83 -1.46
CA PHE A 35 0.96 -3.19 -0.43
C PHE A 35 -0.23 -3.95 -1.01
N CYS A 36 -0.72 -4.93 -0.25
CA CYS A 36 -2.01 -5.54 -0.46
C CYS A 36 -2.95 -5.06 0.65
N VAL A 37 -3.98 -4.31 0.29
CA VAL A 37 -4.93 -3.70 1.24
C VAL A 37 -6.29 -4.38 1.10
N THR A 38 -6.74 -5.01 2.17
CA THR A 38 -8.08 -5.62 2.23
C THR A 38 -9.07 -4.63 2.80
N LEU A 39 -10.05 -4.23 1.99
CA LEU A 39 -11.14 -3.35 2.40
C LEU A 39 -12.46 -4.12 2.45
N ASN A 40 -13.27 -3.80 3.45
CA ASN A 40 -14.68 -4.17 3.50
C ASN A 40 -15.52 -2.92 3.25
N ILE A 41 -16.12 -2.85 2.06
CA ILE A 41 -16.84 -1.67 1.53
C ILE A 41 -18.37 -1.82 1.74
N GLY A 42 -18.79 -2.87 2.46
CA GLY A 42 -20.21 -3.14 2.69
C GLY A 42 -20.95 -2.06 3.47
N LYS A 43 -22.18 -1.76 3.05
CA LYS A 43 -23.17 -1.01 3.84
C LYS A 43 -24.33 -1.94 4.20
N GLY A 44 -24.60 -2.11 5.50
CA GLY A 44 -25.72 -2.93 5.97
C GLY A 44 -25.46 -4.45 5.92
N ARG A 45 -26.33 -5.22 5.25
CA ARG A 45 -26.24 -6.69 5.18
C ARG A 45 -25.36 -7.23 4.04
N ALA A 46 -24.98 -6.38 3.09
CA ALA A 46 -24.12 -6.77 1.98
C ALA A 46 -22.67 -6.36 2.30
N ASN A 47 -21.90 -7.31 2.84
CA ASN A 47 -20.46 -7.13 3.04
C ASN A 47 -19.74 -7.69 1.83
N TRP A 48 -19.18 -6.81 1.00
CA TRP A 48 -18.22 -7.24 -0.02
C TRP A 48 -16.82 -6.80 0.38
N ARG A 49 -15.91 -7.77 0.34
CA ARG A 49 -14.48 -7.55 0.47
C ARG A 49 -13.90 -7.29 -0.91
N THR A 50 -12.99 -6.34 -0.97
CA THR A 50 -12.11 -6.14 -2.13
C THR A 50 -10.68 -5.99 -1.64
N MET A 51 -9.74 -6.24 -2.54
CA MET A 51 -8.32 -6.08 -2.29
C MET A 51 -7.73 -5.12 -3.31
N TYR A 52 -6.94 -4.18 -2.82
CA TYR A 52 -6.20 -3.24 -3.65
C TYR A 52 -4.71 -3.55 -3.59
N LEU A 53 -4.06 -3.51 -4.75
CA LEU A 53 -2.61 -3.53 -4.87
C LEU A 53 -2.15 -2.07 -4.96
N VAL A 54 -1.33 -1.63 -4.01
CA VAL A 54 -0.89 -0.23 -3.89
C VAL A 54 0.61 -0.13 -4.07
N ALA A 55 1.04 0.74 -4.97
CA ALA A 55 2.38 0.68 -5.55
C ALA A 55 3.49 1.34 -4.72
N SER A 56 3.14 2.14 -3.71
CA SER A 56 4.08 2.85 -2.84
C SER A 56 3.40 3.30 -1.55
N GLU A 57 4.20 3.80 -0.62
CA GLU A 57 3.78 4.33 0.68
C GLU A 57 2.92 5.59 0.53
N ALA A 58 3.30 6.49 -0.38
CA ALA A 58 2.54 7.71 -0.67
C ALA A 58 1.18 7.41 -1.33
N GLU A 59 1.10 6.37 -2.17
CA GLU A 59 -0.16 5.91 -2.75
C GLU A 59 -1.03 5.21 -1.70
N LEU A 60 -0.41 4.51 -0.72
CA LEU A 60 -1.13 3.91 0.40
C LEU A 60 -1.74 4.99 1.29
N GLU A 61 -0.98 6.03 1.64
CA GLU A 61 -1.50 7.18 2.37
C GLU A 61 -2.71 7.82 1.65
N GLN A 62 -2.56 8.14 0.37
CA GLN A 62 -3.67 8.72 -0.43
C GLN A 62 -4.88 7.78 -0.50
N MET A 63 -4.67 6.47 -0.64
CA MET A 63 -5.76 5.49 -0.63
C MET A 63 -6.47 5.46 0.72
N LEU A 64 -5.73 5.55 1.83
CA LEU A 64 -6.28 5.55 3.18
C LEU A 64 -7.14 6.78 3.45
N GLU A 65 -6.69 7.96 3.00
CA GLU A 65 -7.42 9.23 3.10
C GLU A 65 -8.63 9.31 2.16
N GLY A 66 -8.56 8.61 1.01
CA GLY A 66 -9.61 8.61 -0.01
C GLY A 66 -10.58 7.43 0.10
N VAL A 67 -10.28 6.36 -0.64
CA VAL A 67 -11.17 5.20 -0.81
C VAL A 67 -11.46 4.53 0.53
N ALA A 68 -10.43 4.37 1.37
CA ALA A 68 -10.59 3.67 2.63
C ALA A 68 -11.26 4.53 3.72
N ALA A 69 -11.34 5.85 3.57
CA ALA A 69 -11.98 6.72 4.56
C ALA A 69 -13.47 6.37 4.79
N ASN A 70 -14.11 5.74 3.80
CA ASN A 70 -15.51 5.31 3.86
C ASN A 70 -15.67 3.78 3.94
N ALA A 71 -14.59 3.04 4.17
CA ALA A 71 -14.57 1.58 4.24
C ALA A 71 -13.86 1.10 5.50
N LYS A 72 -14.08 -0.15 5.90
CA LYS A 72 -13.28 -0.76 6.95
C LYS A 72 -12.02 -1.36 6.34
N VAL A 73 -10.85 -0.82 6.70
CA VAL A 73 -9.56 -1.49 6.44
C VAL A 73 -9.47 -2.71 7.35
N GLU A 74 -9.50 -3.91 6.76
CA GLU A 74 -9.43 -5.16 7.52
C GLU A 74 -7.99 -5.63 7.69
N ASP A 75 -7.15 -5.50 6.66
CA ASP A 75 -5.75 -5.92 6.68
C ASP A 75 -4.92 -5.09 5.69
N VAL A 76 -3.66 -4.84 6.05
CA VAL A 76 -2.66 -4.24 5.16
C VAL A 76 -1.42 -5.11 5.25
N GLN A 77 -1.01 -5.67 4.12
CA GLN A 77 0.24 -6.44 4.01
C GLN A 77 1.23 -5.64 3.19
N VAL A 78 2.49 -5.63 3.64
CA VAL A 78 3.62 -5.10 2.89
C VAL A 78 4.37 -6.25 2.23
N ILE A 79 4.68 -6.08 0.95
CA ILE A 79 5.45 -7.03 0.17
C ILE A 79 6.81 -6.40 -0.10
N THR A 80 7.87 -6.96 0.47
CA THR A 80 9.22 -6.39 0.45
C THR A 80 10.16 -7.20 -0.45
N PRO A 81 11.04 -6.53 -1.23
CA PRO A 81 12.02 -7.22 -2.06
C PRO A 81 13.14 -7.82 -1.22
N ALA A 82 13.78 -8.87 -1.74
CA ALA A 82 14.91 -9.57 -1.10
C ALA A 82 16.03 -8.65 -0.60
N ARG A 83 16.34 -7.58 -1.36
CA ARG A 83 17.36 -6.60 -1.01
C ARG A 83 17.04 -5.83 0.27
N LEU A 84 15.75 -5.65 0.58
CA LEU A 84 15.29 -4.86 1.72
C LEU A 84 15.11 -5.74 2.97
N ASN A 85 14.53 -6.94 2.81
CA ASN A 85 14.25 -7.84 3.93
C ASN A 85 15.42 -8.78 4.29
N GLY A 86 16.45 -8.86 3.44
CA GLY A 86 17.65 -9.67 3.69
C GLY A 86 17.45 -11.19 3.57
N THR A 87 16.32 -11.64 3.04
CA THR A 87 15.94 -13.07 3.06
C THR A 87 16.17 -13.81 1.74
N GLY A 88 16.70 -13.11 0.72
CA GLY A 88 16.97 -13.69 -0.60
C GLY A 88 15.75 -13.89 -1.48
N ALA A 89 14.54 -13.62 -0.99
CA ALA A 89 13.29 -13.67 -1.76
C ALA A 89 12.35 -12.49 -1.41
N TRP A 90 11.32 -12.30 -2.22
CA TRP A 90 10.21 -11.42 -1.83
C TRP A 90 9.47 -12.01 -0.63
N GLN A 91 9.08 -11.16 0.31
CA GLN A 91 8.29 -11.56 1.47
C GLN A 91 7.05 -10.71 1.60
N MET A 92 5.99 -11.33 2.10
CA MET A 92 4.72 -10.69 2.40
C MET A 92 4.52 -10.77 3.92
N GLU A 93 4.42 -9.61 4.56
CA GLU A 93 4.30 -9.47 6.01
C GLU A 93 3.12 -8.56 6.34
N PRO A 94 2.36 -8.82 7.42
CA PRO A 94 1.38 -7.86 7.91
C PRO A 94 2.05 -6.55 8.32
N LEU A 95 1.50 -5.42 7.87
CA LEU A 95 1.94 -4.10 8.27
C LEU A 95 1.29 -3.75 9.60
N ALA A 96 2.10 -3.42 10.61
CA ALA A 96 1.62 -2.96 11.90
C ALA A 96 1.43 -1.44 11.93
N GLU A 97 2.30 -0.69 11.26
CA GLU A 97 2.30 0.78 11.29
C GLU A 97 2.90 1.38 10.01
N LEU A 98 2.32 2.50 9.54
CA LEU A 98 2.90 3.40 8.55
C LEU A 98 3.07 4.79 9.17
N VAL A 99 4.27 5.36 9.08
CA VAL A 99 4.57 6.69 9.62
C VAL A 99 5.06 7.64 8.52
N ARG A 100 4.27 8.69 8.30
CA ARG A 100 4.56 10.02 7.72
C ARG A 100 5.81 10.64 8.28
N ILE A 101 6.85 10.90 7.49
CA ILE A 101 7.94 11.77 7.92
C ILE A 101 8.03 12.98 7.02
N SER A 102 8.03 14.15 7.64
CA SER A 102 8.15 15.43 6.96
C SER A 102 9.21 16.31 7.62
N ASP A 103 9.74 17.30 6.89
CA ASP A 103 10.44 18.42 7.52
C ASP A 103 9.44 19.41 8.13
N THR A 104 9.96 20.50 8.72
CA THR A 104 9.16 21.58 9.32
C THR A 104 8.32 22.37 8.33
N ASP A 105 8.61 22.27 7.02
CA ASP A 105 7.83 22.90 5.95
C ASP A 105 6.79 21.92 5.37
N GLU A 106 6.45 20.86 6.12
CA GLU A 106 5.53 19.78 5.78
C GLU A 106 5.93 18.96 4.53
N LYS A 107 7.14 19.14 4.00
CA LYS A 107 7.60 18.37 2.85
C LYS A 107 7.89 16.94 3.27
N VAL A 108 7.23 15.98 2.61
CA VAL A 108 7.42 14.55 2.87
C VAL A 108 8.85 14.14 2.51
N LEU A 109 9.56 13.63 3.52
CA LEU A 109 10.94 13.12 3.43
C LEU A 109 10.99 11.60 3.24
N GLY A 110 9.92 10.89 3.60
CA GLY A 110 9.82 9.44 3.43
C GLY A 110 8.82 8.82 4.40
N TYR A 111 8.87 7.49 4.49
CA TYR A 111 7.97 6.69 5.32
C TYR A 111 8.77 5.65 6.11
N ASP A 112 8.32 5.39 7.33
CA ASP A 112 8.73 4.21 8.10
C ASP A 112 7.60 3.18 8.11
N LEU A 113 7.94 1.94 7.77
CA LEU A 113 7.05 0.79 7.72
C LEU A 113 7.42 -0.15 8.85
N ARG A 114 6.54 -0.36 9.83
CA ARG A 114 6.73 -1.40 10.85
C ARG A 114 5.88 -2.61 10.51
N THR A 115 6.48 -3.79 10.43
CA THR A 115 5.75 -5.06 10.27
C THR A 115 5.26 -5.60 11.61
N ALA A 116 4.34 -6.55 11.59
CA ALA A 116 3.88 -7.25 12.80
C ALA A 116 5.00 -8.03 13.51
N SER A 117 6.05 -8.44 12.79
CA SER A 117 7.25 -9.05 13.38
C SER A 117 8.16 -8.03 14.09
N GLY A 118 7.86 -6.73 13.99
CA GLY A 118 8.60 -5.64 14.62
C GLY A 118 9.73 -5.08 13.76
N VAL A 119 9.95 -5.61 12.54
CA VAL A 119 10.94 -5.08 11.61
C VAL A 119 10.50 -3.71 11.11
N ILE A 120 11.45 -2.78 11.00
CA ILE A 120 11.20 -1.43 10.48
C ILE A 120 11.98 -1.25 9.18
N TYR A 121 11.27 -0.89 8.11
CA TYR A 121 11.85 -0.50 6.83
C TYR A 121 11.66 1.01 6.64
N SER A 122 12.72 1.72 6.27
CA SER A 122 12.69 3.17 6.03
C SER A 122 13.17 3.48 4.62
N ASP A 123 12.40 4.27 3.87
CA ASP A 123 12.77 4.73 2.50
C ASP A 123 13.48 6.10 2.53
N ARG A 124 14.10 6.47 3.66
CA ARG A 124 14.79 7.76 3.79
C ARG A 124 16.24 7.65 3.34
N ASP A 125 16.67 8.59 2.49
CA ASP A 125 18.09 8.94 2.43
C ASP A 125 18.52 9.50 3.80
N HIS A 126 19.79 9.30 4.19
CA HIS A 126 20.31 9.68 5.51
C HIS A 126 20.18 11.20 5.79
N ILE A 127 19.01 11.64 6.25
CA ILE A 127 18.75 13.00 6.73
C ILE A 127 18.94 13.02 8.25
N SER A 128 19.77 13.95 8.72
CA SER A 128 20.06 14.18 10.13
C SER A 128 18.77 14.40 10.94
N SER A 129 18.64 13.64 12.03
CA SER A 129 17.42 13.39 12.81
C SER A 129 16.90 14.57 13.67
N SER A 130 17.44 15.79 13.58
CA SER A 130 17.10 16.84 14.54
C SER A 130 15.75 17.52 14.29
N ASP A 131 15.32 17.65 13.03
CA ASP A 131 14.20 18.54 12.65
C ASP A 131 13.19 17.83 11.73
N VAL A 132 12.66 16.68 12.17
CA VAL A 132 11.66 15.93 11.41
C VAL A 132 10.38 15.69 12.22
N GLU A 133 9.25 15.95 11.59
CA GLU A 133 7.93 15.62 12.11
C GLU A 133 7.55 14.19 11.75
N ARG A 134 6.76 13.54 12.62
CA ARG A 134 6.29 12.18 12.44
C ARG A 134 4.78 12.12 12.61
N ALA A 135 4.08 11.62 11.61
CA ALA A 135 2.63 11.43 11.61
C ALA A 135 2.29 9.95 11.42
N GLN A 136 1.51 9.36 12.33
CA GLN A 136 1.03 7.99 12.15
C GLN A 136 -0.13 8.00 11.14
N ILE A 137 0.08 7.38 9.98
CA ILE A 137 -0.89 7.35 8.88
C ILE A 137 -1.75 6.09 8.95
N TYR A 138 -1.14 4.99 9.36
CA TYR A 138 -1.82 3.72 9.56
C TYR A 138 -1.32 3.02 10.81
N ARG A 139 -2.25 2.34 11.48
CA ARG A 139 -1.96 1.39 12.55
C ARG A 139 -2.93 0.21 12.45
N SER A 140 -2.39 -1.00 12.47
CA SER A 140 -3.22 -2.20 12.50
C SER A 140 -4.03 -2.24 13.80
N THR A 141 -5.28 -2.68 13.67
CA THR A 141 -6.18 -2.92 14.81
C THR A 141 -6.15 -4.39 15.26
N ILE A 142 -5.42 -5.25 14.56
CA ILE A 142 -5.25 -6.67 14.88
C ILE A 142 -4.02 -6.79 15.79
N ALA A 143 -4.25 -7.21 17.04
CA ALA A 143 -3.24 -7.46 18.06
C ALA A 143 -2.55 -8.82 17.88
#